data_AF-A0A4Q3YVV9-F1
#
_entry.id   AF-A0A4Q3YVV9-F1
#
_cell.length_a   1.000
_cell.length_b   1.000
_cell.length_c   1.000
_cell.angle_alpha   90.00
_cell.angle_beta   90.00
_cell.angle_gamma   90.00
#
_symmetry.space_group_name_H-M   'P 1'
#
loop_
_entity.id
_entity.type
_entity.pdbx_description
1 polymer ?
#
loop_
_entity_poly.entity_id
_entity_poly.type
_entity_poly.pdbx_seq_one_letter_code
_entity_poly.pdbx_strand_id
1 'polypeptide(L)'
;MSDLKDLEARLNEALDRIAAAARGASPDMDARLAEERQAKSDLEARVAVLKDRQDGRIADLEKRDRDHVASLEALESALERLRAAHADLSQEAAALRAAATEGAADAELINRALVAEVEALRAERAAEAAEVAAILGALKPALEKGA
;
A
#
# COMPACT_ATOMS: atom_id res chain seq x y z
N MET A 1 -49.78 -68.81 19.29
CA MET A 1 -48.53 -68.68 20.08
C MET A 1 -47.26 -68.86 19.23
N SER A 2 -47.30 -69.48 18.04
CA SER A 2 -46.15 -69.53 17.11
C SER A 2 -45.91 -68.19 16.43
N ASP A 3 -46.96 -67.54 15.95
CA ASP A 3 -46.82 -66.33 15.11
C ASP A 3 -46.21 -65.15 15.86
N LEU A 4 -46.45 -65.06 17.18
CA LEU A 4 -45.81 -64.07 18.05
C LEU A 4 -44.31 -64.35 18.18
N LYS A 5 -43.91 -65.62 18.33
CA LYS A 5 -42.50 -66.03 18.45
C LYS A 5 -41.74 -65.81 17.14
N ASP A 6 -42.41 -66.04 16.00
CA ASP A 6 -41.83 -65.76 14.68
C ASP A 6 -41.66 -64.26 14.43
N LEU A 7 -42.60 -63.44 14.92
CA LEU A 7 -42.48 -61.98 14.89
C LEU A 7 -41.36 -61.48 15.79
N GLU A 8 -41.22 -62.02 17.00
CA GLU A 8 -40.13 -61.73 17.94
C GLU A 8 -38.77 -62.13 17.37
N ALA A 9 -38.66 -63.30 16.74
CA ALA A 9 -37.43 -63.73 16.08
C ALA A 9 -37.02 -62.80 14.94
N ARG A 10 -37.97 -62.40 14.09
CA ARG A 10 -37.74 -61.42 13.02
C ARG A 10 -37.39 -60.03 13.54
N LEU A 11 -38.02 -59.60 14.64
CA LEU A 11 -37.71 -58.32 15.27
C LEU A 11 -36.29 -58.32 15.84
N ASN A 12 -35.90 -59.38 16.54
CA ASN A 12 -34.55 -59.53 17.08
C ASN A 12 -33.50 -59.55 15.97
N GLU A 13 -33.76 -60.27 14.87
CA GLU A 13 -32.86 -60.30 13.71
C GLU A 13 -32.76 -58.93 13.00
N ALA A 14 -33.87 -58.19 12.91
CA ALA A 14 -33.87 -56.83 12.37
C ALA A 14 -33.13 -55.85 13.29
N LEU A 15 -33.30 -55.97 14.61
CA LEU A 15 -32.59 -55.18 15.61
C LEU A 15 -31.08 -55.47 15.58
N ASP A 16 -30.68 -56.74 15.45
CA ASP A 16 -29.27 -57.13 15.33
C ASP A 16 -28.64 -56.60 14.04
N ARG A 17 -29.37 -56.62 12.92
CA ARG A 17 -28.95 -55.99 11.66
C ARG A 17 -28.79 -54.48 11.78
N ILE A 18 -29.72 -53.80 12.45
CA ILE A 18 -29.64 -52.35 12.70
C ILE A 18 -28.46 -52.04 13.61
N ALA A 19 -28.26 -52.81 14.67
CA ALA A 19 -27.14 -52.66 15.59
C ALA A 19 -25.78 -52.93 14.92
N ALA A 20 -25.72 -53.88 13.99
CA ALA A 20 -24.52 -54.13 13.17
C ALA A 20 -24.26 -52.99 12.18
N ALA A 21 -25.29 -52.49 11.50
CA ALA A 21 -25.18 -51.36 10.57
C ALA A 21 -24.76 -50.07 11.29
N ALA A 22 -25.32 -49.77 12.46
CA ALA A 22 -24.94 -48.62 13.28
C ALA A 22 -23.50 -48.72 13.79
N ARG A 23 -23.06 -49.91 14.21
CA ARG A 23 -21.67 -50.15 14.64
C ARG A 23 -20.65 -50.12 13.50
N GLY A 24 -21.05 -50.48 12.28
CA GLY A 24 -20.20 -50.36 11.09
C GLY A 24 -20.11 -48.93 10.55
N ALA A 25 -21.20 -48.16 10.66
CA ALA A 25 -21.26 -46.77 10.20
C ALA A 25 -20.57 -45.79 11.19
N SER A 26 -20.65 -46.02 12.50
CA SER A 26 -20.06 -45.10 13.50
C SER A 26 -18.55 -44.90 13.34
N PRO A 27 -17.69 -45.93 13.34
CA PRO A 27 -16.24 -45.74 13.28
C PRO A 27 -15.75 -45.16 11.94
N ASP A 28 -16.43 -45.47 10.82
CA ASP A 28 -16.13 -44.87 9.50
C ASP A 28 -16.52 -43.38 9.46
N MET A 29 -17.70 -43.02 9.98
CA MET A 29 -18.14 -41.63 10.07
C MET A 29 -17.29 -40.81 11.06
N ASP A 30 -16.86 -41.42 12.17
CA ASP A 30 -15.98 -40.79 13.15
C ASP A 30 -14.58 -40.52 12.55
N ALA A 31 -14.05 -41.48 11.78
CA ALA A 31 -12.78 -41.31 11.06
C ALA A 31 -12.86 -40.20 10.00
N ARG A 32 -13.93 -40.17 9.19
CA ARG A 32 -14.18 -39.11 8.20
C ARG A 32 -14.37 -37.75 8.85
N LEU A 33 -15.08 -37.68 9.98
CA LEU A 33 -15.25 -36.43 10.73
C LEU A 33 -13.92 -35.94 11.31
N ALA A 34 -13.05 -36.84 11.77
CA ALA A 34 -11.72 -36.49 12.23
C ALA A 34 -10.84 -35.96 11.08
N GLU A 35 -10.88 -36.59 9.91
CA GLU A 35 -10.19 -36.14 8.70
C GLU A 35 -10.67 -34.75 8.25
N GLU A 36 -11.98 -34.52 8.18
CA GLU A 36 -12.56 -33.22 7.83
C GLU A 36 -12.18 -32.12 8.85
N ARG A 37 -12.14 -32.44 10.15
CA ARG A 37 -11.69 -31.50 11.18
C ARG A 37 -10.21 -31.15 11.03
N GLN A 38 -9.37 -32.13 10.71
CA GLN A 38 -7.96 -31.89 10.44
C GLN A 38 -7.77 -31.02 9.20
N ALA A 39 -8.44 -31.37 8.10
CA ALA A 39 -8.42 -30.58 6.87
C ALA A 39 -8.89 -29.14 7.11
N LYS A 40 -9.98 -28.95 7.86
CA LYS A 40 -10.46 -27.62 8.25
C LYS A 40 -9.40 -26.85 9.05
N SER A 41 -8.77 -27.47 10.06
CA SER A 41 -7.71 -26.83 10.85
C SER A 41 -6.53 -26.40 9.98
N ASP A 42 -6.12 -27.24 9.04
CA ASP A 42 -5.01 -26.94 8.12
C ASP A 42 -5.37 -25.80 7.16
N LEU A 43 -6.62 -25.77 6.65
CA LEU A 43 -7.12 -24.67 5.85
C LEU A 43 -7.21 -23.37 6.64
N GLU A 44 -7.70 -23.40 7.88
CA GLU A 44 -7.76 -22.22 8.76
C GLU A 44 -6.35 -21.66 9.04
N ALA A 45 -5.37 -22.53 9.31
CA ALA A 45 -3.97 -22.13 9.48
C ALA A 45 -3.39 -21.49 8.20
N ARG A 46 -3.67 -22.08 7.03
CA ARG A 46 -3.24 -21.50 5.73
C ARG A 46 -3.89 -20.15 5.45
N VAL A 47 -5.18 -20.01 5.76
CA VAL A 47 -5.90 -18.74 5.61
C VAL A 47 -5.33 -17.67 6.54
N ALA A 48 -5.01 -18.01 7.79
CA ALA A 48 -4.36 -17.10 8.72
C ALA A 48 -3.02 -16.60 8.17
N VAL A 49 -2.14 -17.50 7.73
CA VAL A 49 -0.85 -17.13 7.12
C VAL A 49 -1.02 -16.27 5.87
N LEU A 50 -2.01 -16.55 5.04
CA LEU A 50 -2.29 -15.76 3.84
C LEU A 50 -2.83 -14.37 4.19
N LYS A 51 -3.67 -14.25 5.22
CA LYS A 51 -4.17 -12.96 5.72
C LYS A 51 -3.02 -12.12 6.26
N ASP A 52 -2.19 -12.67 7.15
CA ASP A 52 -1.04 -11.96 7.70
C ASP A 52 -0.10 -11.44 6.60
N ARG A 53 0.14 -12.26 5.56
CA ARG A 53 0.93 -11.85 4.40
C ARG A 53 0.24 -10.75 3.59
N GLN A 54 -1.07 -10.81 3.40
CA GLN A 54 -1.82 -9.79 2.66
C GLN A 54 -1.85 -8.47 3.43
N ASP A 55 -2.13 -8.52 4.73
CA ASP A 55 -2.16 -7.35 5.60
C ASP A 55 -0.79 -6.66 5.64
N GLY A 56 0.29 -7.44 5.71
CA GLY A 56 1.65 -6.90 5.59
C GLY A 56 1.91 -6.21 4.25
N ARG A 57 1.50 -6.83 3.13
CA ARG A 57 1.63 -6.22 1.80
C ARG A 57 0.79 -4.95 1.63
N ILE A 58 -0.41 -4.92 2.19
CA ILE A 58 -1.29 -3.75 2.17
C ILE A 58 -0.64 -2.63 2.97
N ALA A 59 -0.17 -2.91 4.18
CA ALA A 59 0.52 -1.93 5.02
C ALA A 59 1.77 -1.33 4.32
N ASP A 60 2.56 -2.17 3.64
CA ASP A 60 3.72 -1.71 2.86
C ASP A 60 3.30 -0.82 1.67
N LEU A 61 2.21 -1.17 0.98
CA LEU A 61 1.69 -0.37 -0.13
C LEU A 61 1.14 0.97 0.36
N GLU A 62 0.35 0.99 1.44
CA GLU A 62 -0.18 2.21 2.06
C GLU A 62 0.92 3.12 2.58
N LYS A 63 2.02 2.55 3.10
CA LYS A 63 3.20 3.34 3.48
C LYS A 63 3.83 4.00 2.25
N ARG A 64 4.08 3.23 1.19
CA ARG A 64 4.67 3.75 -0.05
C ARG A 64 3.81 4.82 -0.71
N ASP A 65 2.50 4.64 -0.71
CA ASP A 65 1.57 5.62 -1.26
C ASP A 65 1.65 6.95 -0.48
N ARG A 66 1.64 6.89 0.85
CA ARG A 66 1.85 8.08 1.69
C ARG A 66 3.19 8.76 1.44
N ASP A 67 4.27 7.99 1.33
CA ASP A 67 5.60 8.55 1.05
C ASP A 67 5.65 9.22 -0.34
N HIS A 68 4.97 8.64 -1.34
CA HIS A 68 4.85 9.24 -2.68
C HIS A 68 4.03 10.54 -2.68
N VAL A 69 2.87 10.55 -2.01
CA VAL A 69 2.05 11.76 -1.87
C VAL A 69 2.84 12.88 -1.21
N ALA A 70 3.51 12.61 -0.09
CA ALA A 70 4.32 13.61 0.61
C ALA A 70 5.46 14.15 -0.27
N SER A 71 6.09 13.29 -1.07
CA SER A 71 7.13 13.71 -2.00
C SER A 71 6.61 14.57 -3.15
N LEU A 72 5.41 14.28 -3.66
CA LEU A 72 4.78 15.08 -4.71
C LEU A 72 4.36 16.44 -4.19
N GLU A 73 3.75 16.51 -3.00
CA GLU A 73 3.40 17.78 -2.35
C GLU A 73 4.63 18.67 -2.12
N ALA A 74 5.75 18.07 -1.69
CA ALA A 74 7.01 18.80 -1.52
C ALA A 74 7.56 19.35 -2.85
N LEU A 75 7.49 18.57 -3.93
CA LEU A 75 7.90 18.99 -5.27
C LEU A 75 7.00 20.10 -5.81
N GLU A 76 5.68 19.97 -5.67
CA GLU A 76 4.70 20.99 -6.07
C GLU A 76 4.98 22.32 -5.37
N SER A 77 5.16 22.30 -4.04
CA SER A 77 5.50 23.48 -3.26
C SER A 77 6.84 24.11 -3.68
N ALA A 78 7.83 23.30 -4.04
CA ALA A 78 9.11 23.80 -4.53
C ALA A 78 8.97 24.46 -5.92
N LEU A 79 8.19 23.87 -6.83
CA LEU A 79 7.91 24.42 -8.16
C LEU A 79 7.08 25.71 -8.10
N GLU A 80 6.11 25.81 -7.20
CA GLU A 80 5.36 27.05 -6.98
C GLU A 80 6.27 28.19 -6.51
N ARG A 81 7.16 27.92 -5.54
CA ARG A 81 8.16 28.89 -5.09
C ARG A 81 9.12 29.29 -6.20
N LEU A 82 9.58 28.34 -7.00
CA LEU A 82 10.43 28.60 -8.16
C LEU A 82 9.75 29.52 -9.18
N ARG A 83 8.47 29.27 -9.50
CA ARG A 83 7.69 30.12 -10.41
C ARG A 83 7.53 31.54 -9.89
N ALA A 84 7.23 31.69 -8.60
CA ALA A 84 7.12 33.00 -7.96
C ALA A 84 8.44 33.76 -8.00
N ALA A 85 9.55 33.14 -7.57
CA ALA A 85 10.86 33.77 -7.57
C ALA A 85 11.35 34.14 -8.98
N HIS A 86 11.06 33.33 -10.00
CA HIS A 86 11.36 33.68 -11.40
C HIS A 86 10.50 34.81 -11.94
N ALA A 87 9.22 34.89 -11.53
CA ALA A 87 8.36 36.00 -11.92
C ALA A 87 8.89 37.31 -11.34
N ASP A 88 9.27 37.31 -10.07
CA ASP A 88 9.86 38.48 -9.39
C ASP A 88 11.20 38.88 -10.04
N LEU A 89 12.10 37.93 -10.28
CA LEU A 89 13.36 38.17 -11.00
C LEU A 89 13.11 38.77 -12.39
N SER A 90 12.12 38.26 -13.12
CA SER A 90 11.79 38.78 -14.46
C SER A 90 11.28 40.23 -14.40
N GLN A 91 10.48 40.56 -13.39
CA GLN A 91 9.98 41.92 -13.16
C GLN A 91 11.12 42.88 -12.79
N GLU A 92 11.95 42.53 -11.81
CA GLU A 92 13.08 43.37 -11.38
C GLU A 92 14.12 43.52 -12.49
N ALA A 93 14.39 42.47 -13.27
CA ALA A 93 15.29 42.55 -14.42
C ALA A 93 14.73 43.45 -15.53
N ALA A 94 13.41 43.46 -15.76
CA ALA A 94 12.78 44.37 -16.70
C ALA A 94 12.86 45.83 -16.24
N ALA A 95 12.58 46.08 -14.96
CA ALA A 95 12.70 47.41 -14.35
C ALA A 95 14.14 47.94 -14.42
N LEU A 96 15.12 47.10 -14.09
CA LEU A 96 16.53 47.46 -14.16
C LEU A 96 16.98 47.77 -15.59
N ARG A 97 16.56 46.99 -16.59
CA ARG A 97 16.88 47.25 -18.00
C ARG A 97 16.26 48.55 -18.51
N ALA A 98 15.02 48.83 -18.14
CA ALA A 98 14.34 50.09 -18.49
C ALA A 98 15.11 51.28 -17.90
N ALA A 99 15.39 51.25 -16.59
CA ALA A 99 16.15 52.29 -15.90
C ALA A 99 17.56 52.46 -16.48
N ALA A 100 18.24 51.36 -16.84
CA ALA A 100 19.56 51.40 -17.47
C ALA A 100 19.53 52.08 -18.85
N THR A 101 18.48 51.84 -19.64
CA THR A 101 18.29 52.45 -20.97
C THR A 101 18.05 53.95 -20.86
N GLU A 102 17.33 54.38 -19.83
CA GLU A 102 17.04 55.79 -19.54
C GLU A 102 18.21 56.50 -18.81
N GLY A 103 19.28 55.76 -18.46
CA GLY A 103 20.39 56.29 -17.66
C GLY A 103 20.01 56.61 -16.21
N ALA A 104 18.87 56.08 -15.74
CA ALA A 104 18.29 56.30 -14.42
C ALA A 104 18.44 55.07 -13.48
N ALA A 105 19.31 54.12 -13.81
CA ALA A 105 19.59 52.99 -12.94
C ALA A 105 20.31 53.46 -11.66
N ASP A 106 19.68 53.23 -10.51
CA ASP A 106 20.22 53.54 -9.19
C ASP A 106 20.70 52.28 -8.44
N ALA A 107 21.40 52.51 -7.32
CA ALA A 107 21.93 51.43 -6.50
C ALA A 107 20.83 50.58 -5.83
N GLU A 108 19.66 51.14 -5.58
CA GLU A 108 18.56 50.42 -4.92
C GLU A 108 17.91 49.42 -5.89
N LEU A 109 17.66 49.83 -7.13
CA LEU A 109 17.21 48.97 -8.23
C LEU A 109 18.17 47.81 -8.49
N ILE A 110 19.48 48.08 -8.52
CA ILE A 110 20.50 47.04 -8.67
C ILE A 110 20.43 46.05 -7.50
N ASN A 111 20.33 46.56 -6.27
CA ASN A 111 20.23 45.69 -5.09
C ASN A 111 18.96 44.84 -5.10
N ARG A 112 17.80 45.39 -5.49
CA ARG A 112 16.55 44.61 -5.61
C ARG A 112 16.67 43.50 -6.65
N ALA A 113 17.23 43.81 -7.83
CA ALA A 113 17.46 42.81 -8.86
C ALA A 113 18.42 41.69 -8.39
N LEU A 114 19.50 42.04 -7.68
CA LEU A 114 20.43 41.06 -7.11
C LEU A 114 19.78 40.19 -6.03
N VAL A 115 18.93 40.77 -5.18
CA VAL A 115 18.17 40.01 -4.18
C VAL A 115 17.22 39.03 -4.87
N ALA A 116 16.49 39.48 -5.89
CA ALA A 116 15.59 38.63 -6.66
C ALA A 116 16.37 37.50 -7.37
N GLU A 117 17.58 37.76 -7.86
CA GLU A 117 18.44 36.75 -8.48
C GLU A 117 18.89 35.68 -7.48
N VAL A 118 19.32 36.09 -6.28
CA VAL A 118 19.69 35.16 -5.21
C VAL A 118 18.51 34.31 -4.77
N GLU A 119 17.32 34.90 -4.63
CA GLU A 119 16.11 34.15 -4.26
C GLU A 119 15.68 33.18 -5.37
N ALA A 120 15.78 33.55 -6.65
CA ALA A 120 15.53 32.65 -7.77
C ALA A 120 16.50 31.45 -7.78
N LEU A 121 17.80 31.69 -7.59
CA LEU A 121 18.81 30.62 -7.51
C LEU A 121 18.56 29.69 -6.31
N ARG A 122 18.14 30.23 -5.16
CA ARG A 122 17.77 29.42 -3.99
C ARG A 122 16.54 28.56 -4.28
N ALA A 123 15.53 29.13 -4.93
CA ALA A 123 14.32 28.41 -5.30
C ALA A 123 14.61 27.32 -6.34
N GLU A 124 15.50 27.58 -7.29
CA GLU A 124 15.95 26.60 -8.30
C GLU A 124 16.63 25.42 -7.62
N ARG A 125 17.60 25.69 -6.73
CA ARG A 125 18.25 24.64 -5.93
C ARG A 125 17.29 23.83 -5.07
N ALA A 126 16.27 24.48 -4.50
CA ALA A 126 15.26 23.79 -3.70
C ALA A 126 14.37 22.89 -4.57
N ALA A 127 13.99 23.33 -5.77
CA ALA A 127 13.22 22.55 -6.73
C ALA A 127 14.02 21.35 -7.24
N GLU A 128 15.29 21.54 -7.62
CA GLU A 128 16.19 20.45 -8.01
C GLU A 128 16.31 19.40 -6.89
N ALA A 129 16.51 19.84 -5.65
CA ALA A 129 16.63 18.92 -4.51
C ALA A 129 15.34 18.13 -4.27
N ALA A 130 14.17 18.77 -4.40
CA ALA A 130 12.87 18.12 -4.26
C ALA A 130 12.62 17.11 -5.39
N GLU A 131 12.99 17.45 -6.63
CA GLU A 131 12.89 16.56 -7.79
C GLU A 131 13.78 15.32 -7.62
N VAL A 132 15.05 15.52 -7.24
CA VAL A 132 15.98 14.42 -6.98
C VAL A 132 15.48 13.52 -5.85
N ALA A 133 14.95 14.10 -4.76
CA ALA A 133 14.36 13.33 -3.67
C ALA A 133 13.17 12.48 -4.14
N ALA A 134 12.29 13.04 -4.97
CA ALA A 134 11.15 12.32 -5.55
C ALA A 134 11.58 11.18 -6.46
N ILE A 135 12.55 11.42 -7.35
CA ILE A 135 13.11 10.39 -8.24
C ILE A 135 13.76 9.27 -7.43
N LEU A 136 14.59 9.60 -6.43
CA LEU A 136 15.22 8.61 -5.56
C LEU A 136 14.19 7.81 -4.76
N GLY A 137 13.16 8.47 -4.25
CA GLY A 137 12.04 7.82 -3.56
C GLY A 137 11.29 6.83 -4.44
N ALA A 138 11.14 7.14 -5.74
CA ALA A 138 10.53 6.23 -6.71
C ALA A 138 11.45 5.07 -7.13
N LEU A 139 12.75 5.32 -7.32
CA LEU A 139 13.71 4.32 -7.82
C LEU A 139 14.17 3.32 -6.76
N LYS A 140 14.35 3.75 -5.51
CA LYS A 140 14.85 2.90 -4.42
C LYS A 140 14.07 1.58 -4.26
N PRO A 141 12.73 1.58 -4.17
CA PRO A 141 11.97 0.32 -4.03
C PRO A 141 11.99 -0.57 -5.29
N ALA A 142 12.32 -0.03 -6.46
CA ALA A 142 12.48 -0.83 -7.68
C ALA A 142 13.83 -1.56 -7.69
N LEU A 143 14.88 -0.93 -7.16
CA LEU A 143 16.21 -1.53 -7.02
C LEU A 143 16.25 -2.62 -5.94
N GLU A 144 15.59 -2.41 -4.81
CA GLU A 144 15.53 -3.38 -3.71
C GLU A 144 14.77 -4.68 -4.06
N LYS A 145 13.91 -4.66 -5.08
CA LYS A 145 13.19 -5.87 -5.56
C LYS A 145 13.94 -6.65 -6.64
N GLY A 146 14.99 -6.06 -7.22
CA GLY A 146 15.80 -6.67 -8.28
C GLY A 146 17.07 -7.37 -7.77
N ALA A 147 17.41 -7.22 -6.49
CA ALA A 147 18.51 -7.89 -5.80
C ALA A 147 17.99 -9.04 -4.94
#